data_AF-D3P862-F1
#
_entry.id   AF-D3P862-F1
#
_cell.length_a   1.000
_cell.length_b   1.000
_cell.length_c   1.000
_cell.angle_alpha   90.00
_cell.angle_beta   90.00
_cell.angle_gamma   90.00
#
_symmetry.space_group_name_H-M   'P 1'
#
loop_
_entity.id
_entity.type
_entity.pdbx_description
1 polymer ?
#
loop_
_entity_poly.entity_id
_entity_poly.type
_entity_poly.pdbx_seq_one_letter_code
_entity_poly.pdbx_strand_id
1 'polypeptide(L)' 'MRARGHFPNDEAALKLLFLVLNRSEKDWKMPPREWTAAKAQMAVMFGERFSKAMSA' A
#
# COMPACT_ATOMS: atom_id res chain seq x y z
N MET A 1 -23.70 -20.36 -12.52
CA MET A 1 -23.68 -18.95 -12.04
C MET A 1 -23.26 -18.96 -10.58
N ARG A 2 -22.09 -18.41 -10.24
CA ARG A 2 -21.71 -18.21 -8.83
C ARG A 2 -22.20 -16.81 -8.46
N ALA A 3 -23.25 -16.72 -7.64
CA ALA A 3 -23.84 -15.46 -7.22
C ALA A 3 -22.77 -14.58 -6.55
N ARG A 4 -22.26 -13.58 -7.26
CA ARG A 4 -21.18 -12.68 -6.81
C ARG A 4 -21.53 -11.21 -7.07
N GLY A 5 -22.79 -10.85 -6.88
CA GLY A 5 -23.28 -9.48 -7.13
C GLY A 5 -23.80 -8.77 -5.89
N HIS A 6 -24.31 -9.51 -4.90
CA HIS A 6 -25.00 -8.90 -3.76
C HIS A 6 -24.31 -9.25 -2.45
N PHE A 7 -23.79 -8.23 -1.79
CA PHE A 7 -23.33 -8.31 -0.41
C PHE A 7 -24.51 -8.12 0.53
N PRO A 8 -24.59 -8.89 1.64
CA PRO A 8 -25.70 -8.78 2.59
C PRO A 8 -25.70 -7.45 3.38
N ASN A 9 -24.55 -6.77 3.47
CA ASN A 9 -24.39 -5.42 4.01
C ASN A 9 -23.02 -4.85 3.58
N ASP A 10 -22.79 -3.56 3.85
CA ASP A 10 -21.54 -2.86 3.52
C ASP A 10 -20.32 -3.45 4.24
N GLU A 11 -20.51 -3.96 5.46
CA GLU A 11 -19.44 -4.57 6.25
C GLU A 11 -18.90 -5.84 5.56
N ALA A 12 -19.78 -6.65 4.98
CA ALA A 12 -19.40 -7.84 4.22
C ALA A 12 -18.61 -7.48 2.96
N ALA A 13 -18.98 -6.39 2.28
CA ALA A 13 -18.22 -5.87 1.14
C ALA A 13 -16.82 -5.39 1.57
N LEU A 14 -16.75 -4.62 2.66
CA LEU A 14 -15.49 -4.12 3.21
C LEU A 14 -14.55 -5.25 3.64
N LYS A 15 -15.09 -6.28 4.30
CA LYS A 15 -14.32 -7.48 4.69
C LYS A 15 -13.74 -8.19 3.47
N LEU A 16 -14.48 -8.32 2.38
CA LEU A 16 -13.91 -8.91 1.16
C LEU A 16 -12.82 -8.04 0.55
N LEU A 17 -12.99 -6.72 0.49
CA LEU A 17 -11.93 -5.81 0.03
C LEU A 17 -10.67 -5.96 0.89
N PHE A 18 -10.82 -5.95 2.22
CA PHE A 18 -9.72 -6.17 3.16
C PHE A 18 -8.99 -7.50 2.91
N LEU A 19 -9.72 -8.60 2.75
CA LEU A 19 -9.12 -9.91 2.50
C LEU A 19 -8.39 -9.96 1.15
N VAL A 20 -8.93 -9.33 0.10
CA VAL A 20 -8.29 -9.27 -1.21
C VAL A 20 -7.02 -8.42 -1.17
N LEU A 21 -7.05 -7.26 -0.51
CA LEU A 21 -5.89 -6.39 -0.35
C LEU A 21 -4.78 -7.10 0.44
N ASN A 22 -5.10 -7.68 1.61
CA ASN A 22 -4.11 -8.41 2.42
C ASN A 22 -3.53 -9.63 1.71
N ARG A 23 -4.31 -10.29 0.87
CA ARG A 23 -3.80 -11.40 0.06
C ARG A 23 -2.85 -10.87 -1.01
N SER A 24 -3.21 -9.79 -1.69
CA SER A 24 -2.41 -9.20 -2.76
C SER A 24 -1.10 -8.59 -2.25
N GLU A 25 -1.14 -7.97 -1.07
CA GLU A 25 0.02 -7.39 -0.39
C GLU A 25 1.14 -8.42 -0.16
N LYS A 26 0.80 -9.67 0.15
CA LYS A 26 1.79 -10.74 0.38
C LYS A 26 2.68 -11.00 -0.83
N ASP A 27 2.20 -10.69 -2.03
CA ASP A 27 2.93 -10.89 -3.29
C ASP A 27 3.74 -9.64 -3.69
N TRP A 28 3.56 -8.50 -3.01
CA TRP A 28 4.30 -7.25 -3.25
C TRP A 28 5.68 -7.25 -2.61
N LYS A 29 6.53 -8.19 -3.03
CA LYS A 29 7.88 -8.38 -2.48
C LYS A 29 8.98 -7.64 -3.23
N MET A 30 8.70 -7.22 -4.47
CA MET A 30 9.67 -6.51 -5.30
C MET A 30 9.26 -5.05 -5.48
N PRO A 31 10.01 -4.11 -4.88
CA PRO A 31 9.82 -2.70 -5.18
C PRO A 31 10.25 -2.40 -6.62
N PRO A 32 9.79 -1.27 -7.19
CA PRO A 32 10.34 -0.77 -8.45
C PRO A 32 11.87 -0.64 -8.36
N ARG A 33 12.58 -1.05 -9.41
CA ARG A 33 14.06 -1.04 -9.45
C ARG A 33 14.65 0.34 -9.12
N GLU A 34 14.00 1.38 -9.60
CA GLU A 34 14.44 2.78 -9.43
C GLU A 34 14.11 3.38 -8.07
N TRP A 35 13.46 2.62 -7.16
CA TRP A 35 13.00 3.15 -5.89
C TRP A 35 14.15 3.72 -5.04
N THR A 36 15.32 3.09 -5.09
CA THR A 36 16.51 3.58 -4.37
C THR A 36 16.95 4.95 -4.87
N ALA A 37 17.00 5.15 -6.19
CA ALA A 37 17.37 6.43 -6.79
C ALA A 37 16.31 7.51 -6.51
N ALA A 38 15.03 7.17 -6.66
CA ALA A 38 13.92 8.06 -6.36
C ALA A 38 13.93 8.50 -4.88
N LYS A 39 14.20 7.58 -3.94
CA LYS A 39 14.31 7.90 -2.51
C LYS A 39 15.44 8.89 -2.23
N ALA A 40 16.59 8.76 -2.89
CA ALA A 40 17.68 9.71 -2.76
C ALA A 40 17.29 11.10 -3.27
N GLN A 41 16.60 11.18 -4.42
CA GLN A 41 16.08 12.45 -4.95
C GLN A 41 15.05 13.08 -4.01
N MET A 42 14.15 12.28 -3.43
CA MET A 42 13.19 12.75 -2.43
C MET A 42 13.89 13.30 -1.18
N ALA A 43 14.97 12.67 -0.72
CA ALA A 43 15.74 13.17 0.41
C ALA A 43 16.40 14.53 0.12
N VAL A 44 16.81 14.78 -1.12
CA VAL A 44 17.33 16.10 -1.53
C VAL A 44 16.21 17.15 -1.57
N MET A 45 15.07 16.83 -2.20
CA MET A 45 13.96 17.79 -2.37
C MET A 45 13.19 18.05 -1.06
N PHE A 46 13.11 17.05 -0.18
CA PHE A 46 12.28 17.08 1.02
C PHE A 46 13.08 16.78 2.29
N GLY A 47 14.35 17.21 2.34
CA GLY A 47 15.30 16.86 3.40
C GLY A 47 14.77 17.10 4.82
N GLU A 48 14.06 18.20 5.07
CA GLU A 48 13.47 18.51 6.37
C GLU A 48 12.49 17.42 6.87
N ARG A 49 11.74 16.79 5.96
CA ARG A 49 10.81 15.71 6.31
C ARG A 49 11.55 14.42 6.66
N PHE A 50 12.67 14.15 6.01
CA PHE A 50 13.54 13.01 6.34
C PHE A 50 14.24 13.22 7.68
N SER A 51 14.76 14.42 7.94
CA SER A 51 15.39 14.76 9.22
C SER A 51 14.42 14.65 10.40
N LYS A 52 13.19 15.18 10.24
CA LYS A 52 12.15 15.08 11.27
C LYS A 52 11.76 13.64 11.60
N ALA A 53 11.72 12.77 10.59
CA ALA A 53 11.44 11.35 10.78
C ALA A 53 12.58 10.58 11.46
N MET A 54 13.83 11.02 11.29
CA MET A 54 15.01 10.41 11.93
C MET A 54 15.18 10.83 13.40
N SER A 55 14.63 11.99 13.77
CA SER A 55 14.66 12.52 15.15
C SER A 55 13.47 12.10 16.02
N ALA A 56 12.48 11.41 15.44
CA ALA A 56 11.30 10.89 16.11
C ALA A 56 11.48 9.42 16.45
#